data_AF-A0A8H4W3Q8-F1
#
_entry.id   AF-A0A8H4W3Q8-F1
#
_cell.length_a   1.000
_cell.length_b   1.000
_cell.length_c   1.000
_cell.angle_alpha   90.00
_cell.angle_beta   90.00
_cell.angle_gamma   90.00
#
_symmetry.space_group_name_H-M   'P 1'
#
loop_
_entity.id
_entity.type
_entity.pdbx_description
1 polymer ?
#
loop_
_entity_poly.entity_id
_entity_poly.type
_entity_poly.pdbx_seq_one_letter_code
_entity_poly.pdbx_strand_id
1 'polypeptide(L)'
;MQGSKEDWTREASLMGDIYANGFCNLVATDSDNGESCLAQEERASIKSGLYKPIVAKPGDSAESFIVADPHIFRDVIDRALLNSRDWVVQEGFLAPQTLHFIKKQVFWECRQRIACDTFPKGLPRAMVHSDPPIKYNGAIKNSSANNPLTPNYTETLKATIYQEWEQLVTKYSTTELTYASDLLIAISGLARRFSIHLQAEYIAGL
;
A
#
# COMPACT_ATOMS: atom_id res chain seq x y z
N MET A 1 -3.76 -25.44 1.56
CA MET A 1 -2.32 -25.73 1.57
C MET A 1 -2.07 -26.78 2.65
N GLN A 2 -1.66 -27.99 2.24
CA GLN A 2 -1.25 -29.08 3.13
C GLN A 2 0.23 -29.32 2.87
N GLY A 3 1.06 -29.49 3.92
CA GLY A 3 2.15 -30.48 3.78
C GLY A 3 3.48 -30.37 4.53
N SER A 4 3.83 -29.35 5.33
CA SER A 4 4.76 -29.47 6.48
C SER A 4 4.89 -28.11 7.19
N LYS A 5 5.13 -28.12 8.50
CA LYS A 5 5.29 -26.89 9.30
C LYS A 5 6.64 -26.23 8.97
N GLU A 6 7.61 -27.03 8.59
CA GLU A 6 8.95 -26.65 8.15
C GLU A 6 8.90 -25.87 6.83
N ASP A 7 8.16 -26.37 5.84
CA ASP A 7 7.98 -25.66 4.56
C ASP A 7 7.24 -24.35 4.78
N TRP A 8 6.16 -24.36 5.57
CA TRP A 8 5.45 -23.13 5.88
C TRP A 8 6.36 -22.10 6.56
N THR A 9 7.18 -22.51 7.52
CA THR A 9 8.13 -21.61 8.21
C THR A 9 9.18 -21.06 7.25
N ARG A 10 9.72 -21.91 6.37
CA ARG A 10 10.70 -21.52 5.35
C ARG A 10 10.09 -20.51 4.38
N GLU A 11 8.96 -20.83 3.76
CA GLU A 11 8.33 -19.95 2.78
C GLU A 11 7.85 -18.64 3.43
N ALA A 12 7.24 -18.70 4.62
CA ALA A 12 6.83 -17.51 5.37
C ALA A 12 8.01 -16.55 5.64
N SER A 13 9.20 -17.09 5.93
CA SER A 13 10.41 -16.27 6.13
C SER A 13 10.89 -15.57 4.84
N LEU A 14 10.57 -16.12 3.67
CA LEU A 14 10.96 -15.59 2.35
C LEU A 14 9.94 -14.59 1.78
N MET A 15 8.68 -14.63 2.22
CA MET A 15 7.60 -13.78 1.68
C MET A 15 7.96 -12.29 1.68
N GLY A 16 8.62 -11.82 2.74
CA GLY A 16 9.07 -10.44 2.81
C GLY A 16 10.14 -10.08 1.76
N ASP A 17 11.02 -11.00 1.39
CA ASP A 17 11.99 -10.79 0.31
C ASP A 17 11.32 -10.89 -1.06
N ILE A 18 10.39 -11.83 -1.25
CA ILE A 18 9.65 -12.02 -2.50
C ILE A 18 8.92 -10.72 -2.89
N TYR A 19 8.09 -10.18 -1.99
CA TYR A 19 7.34 -8.96 -2.30
C TYR A 19 8.24 -7.74 -2.42
N ALA A 20 9.27 -7.61 -1.57
CA ALA A 20 10.17 -6.46 -1.63
C ALA A 20 11.00 -6.39 -2.93
N ASN A 21 11.29 -7.55 -3.54
CA ASN A 21 12.08 -7.66 -4.77
C ASN A 21 11.24 -7.91 -6.03
N GLY A 22 9.93 -8.14 -5.89
CA GLY A 22 9.00 -8.22 -7.01
C GLY A 22 8.91 -6.89 -7.76
N PHE A 23 8.67 -6.93 -9.08
CA PHE A 23 8.53 -5.72 -9.88
C PHE A 23 7.21 -4.98 -9.59
N CYS A 24 6.12 -5.74 -9.52
CA CYS A 24 4.77 -5.23 -9.33
C CYS A 24 3.91 -6.32 -8.67
N ASN A 25 3.15 -5.92 -7.65
CA ASN A 25 2.12 -6.77 -7.05
C ASN A 25 0.78 -6.54 -7.75
N LEU A 26 0.08 -7.62 -8.09
CA LEU A 26 -1.24 -7.57 -8.75
C LEU A 26 -2.29 -8.00 -7.75
N VAL A 27 -3.22 -7.11 -7.42
CA VAL A 27 -4.16 -7.32 -6.33
C VAL A 27 -5.59 -7.26 -6.83
N ALA A 28 -6.33 -8.35 -6.59
CA ALA A 28 -7.73 -8.50 -6.92
C ALA A 28 -8.64 -7.94 -5.80
N THR A 29 -8.59 -6.62 -5.57
CA THR A 29 -9.15 -5.95 -4.38
C THR A 29 -10.66 -6.16 -4.17
N ASP A 30 -11.45 -6.15 -5.26
CA ASP A 30 -12.92 -6.20 -5.21
C ASP A 30 -13.48 -7.59 -5.58
N SER A 31 -12.68 -8.64 -5.32
CA SER A 31 -13.11 -10.03 -5.52
C SER A 31 -13.39 -10.71 -4.19
N ASP A 32 -14.56 -11.35 -4.11
CA ASP A 32 -14.93 -12.17 -2.95
C ASP A 32 -14.14 -13.50 -2.93
N ASN A 33 -13.58 -13.91 -4.07
CA ASN A 33 -12.92 -15.21 -4.25
C ASN A 33 -11.68 -15.18 -5.19
N GLY A 34 -11.14 -14.02 -5.55
CA GLY A 34 -9.98 -13.90 -6.44
C GLY A 34 -10.27 -13.96 -7.95
N GLU A 35 -11.48 -14.35 -8.38
CA GLU A 35 -11.77 -14.61 -9.80
C GLU A 35 -12.50 -13.44 -10.49
N SER A 36 -13.39 -12.75 -9.78
CA SER A 36 -14.34 -11.83 -10.41
C SER A 36 -13.74 -10.51 -10.86
N CYS A 37 -12.75 -9.96 -10.14
CA CYS A 37 -12.21 -8.64 -10.46
C CYS A 37 -10.94 -8.69 -11.33
N LEU A 38 -10.46 -9.85 -11.79
CA LEU A 38 -9.39 -9.90 -12.81
C LEU A 38 -9.95 -9.95 -14.23
N ALA A 39 -11.24 -10.26 -14.39
CA ALA A 39 -11.90 -10.28 -15.69
C ALA A 39 -11.93 -8.89 -16.34
N GLN A 40 -11.38 -8.80 -17.54
CA GLN A 40 -11.27 -7.56 -18.32
C GLN A 40 -12.61 -7.10 -18.91
N GLU A 41 -13.57 -8.01 -19.06
CA GLU A 41 -14.82 -7.79 -19.79
C GLU A 41 -15.72 -6.72 -19.15
N GLU A 42 -15.73 -6.59 -17.83
CA GLU A 42 -16.48 -5.51 -17.15
C GLU A 42 -15.77 -4.14 -17.26
N ARG A 43 -14.44 -4.12 -17.40
CA ARG A 43 -13.62 -2.90 -17.48
C ARG A 43 -13.53 -2.28 -18.86
N ALA A 44 -13.75 -3.06 -19.91
CA ALA A 44 -13.71 -2.57 -21.30
C ALA A 44 -14.71 -1.42 -21.58
N SER A 45 -15.75 -1.30 -20.75
CA SER A 45 -16.75 -0.23 -20.80
C SER A 45 -16.25 1.10 -20.20
N ILE A 46 -15.13 1.08 -19.47
CA ILE A 46 -14.63 2.20 -18.70
C ILE A 46 -13.62 2.92 -19.57
N LYS A 47 -14.14 3.76 -20.45
CA LYS A 47 -13.31 4.75 -21.16
C LYS A 47 -12.60 5.57 -20.08
N SER A 48 -11.27 5.49 -20.03
CA SER A 48 -10.44 6.41 -19.26
C SER A 48 -10.96 7.83 -19.50
N GLY A 49 -11.49 8.47 -18.45
CA GLY A 49 -12.15 9.77 -18.53
C GLY A 49 -13.61 9.87 -18.08
N LEU A 50 -14.23 8.88 -17.42
CA LEU A 50 -15.61 8.99 -16.94
C LEU A 50 -15.73 9.57 -15.52
N TYR A 51 -15.27 10.82 -15.36
CA TYR A 51 -16.13 11.81 -14.72
C TYR A 51 -16.50 12.78 -15.81
N LYS A 52 -17.79 12.82 -16.19
CA LYS A 52 -18.27 13.93 -17.02
C LYS A 52 -18.03 15.18 -16.18
N PRO A 53 -17.23 16.17 -16.64
CA PRO A 53 -17.15 17.42 -15.91
C PRO A 53 -18.57 17.94 -15.71
N ILE A 54 -18.95 18.20 -14.47
CA ILE A 54 -20.19 18.91 -14.23
C ILE A 54 -19.88 20.34 -14.65
N VAL A 55 -20.40 20.73 -15.82
CA VAL A 55 -20.34 22.12 -16.26
C VAL A 55 -21.43 22.84 -15.49
N ALA A 56 -21.06 23.47 -14.38
CA ALA A 56 -21.93 24.46 -13.78
C ALA A 56 -21.75 25.76 -14.58
N LYS A 57 -22.85 26.42 -14.93
CA LYS A 57 -22.83 27.77 -15.51
C LYS A 57 -23.37 28.77 -14.49
N PRO A 58 -22.61 29.20 -13.47
CA PRO A 58 -23.00 30.35 -12.68
C PRO A 58 -22.61 31.62 -13.46
N GLY A 59 -23.58 32.27 -14.10
CA GLY A 59 -23.33 33.45 -14.96
C GLY A 59 -22.69 33.09 -16.31
N ASP A 60 -22.48 34.09 -17.17
CA ASP A 60 -22.13 33.96 -18.59
C ASP A 60 -20.82 33.20 -18.91
N SER A 61 -20.08 32.70 -17.90
CA SER A 61 -18.92 31.84 -18.05
C SER A 61 -19.26 30.38 -17.76
N ALA A 62 -19.11 29.50 -18.76
CA ALA A 62 -19.19 28.07 -18.55
C ALA A 62 -17.90 27.56 -17.90
N GLU A 63 -17.95 27.21 -16.62
CA GLU A 63 -16.84 26.58 -15.90
C GLU A 63 -17.07 25.06 -15.79
N SER A 64 -16.02 24.28 -16.07
CA SER A 64 -16.06 22.82 -15.96
C SER A 64 -15.46 22.37 -14.63
N PHE A 65 -16.23 21.65 -13.82
CA PHE A 65 -15.77 21.09 -12.55
C PHE A 65 -15.60 19.58 -12.62
N ILE A 66 -14.55 19.06 -11.99
CA ILE A 66 -14.39 17.63 -11.74
C ILE A 66 -14.89 17.36 -10.32
N VAL A 67 -15.94 16.54 -10.20
CA VAL A 67 -16.43 16.06 -8.91
C VAL A 67 -15.85 14.67 -8.71
N ALA A 68 -15.02 14.50 -7.69
CA ALA A 68 -14.45 13.21 -7.32
C ALA A 68 -14.58 13.02 -5.81
N ASP A 69 -14.77 11.77 -5.39
CA ASP A 69 -14.79 11.41 -3.97
C ASP A 69 -13.36 11.43 -3.42
N PRO A 70 -13.03 12.34 -2.48
CA PRO A 70 -11.68 12.46 -1.94
C PRO A 70 -11.23 11.25 -1.12
N HIS A 71 -12.13 10.34 -0.76
CA HIS A 71 -11.84 9.15 0.03
C HIS A 71 -11.90 7.84 -0.77
N ILE A 72 -12.06 7.91 -2.10
CA ILE A 72 -12.24 6.73 -2.95
C ILE A 72 -11.14 5.67 -2.77
N PHE A 73 -9.88 6.09 -2.59
CA PHE A 73 -8.78 5.15 -2.36
C PHE A 73 -8.94 4.44 -1.02
N ARG A 74 -9.18 5.19 0.06
CA ARG A 74 -9.39 4.63 1.40
C ARG A 74 -10.58 3.67 1.42
N ASP A 75 -11.70 4.09 0.84
CA ASP A 75 -12.96 3.38 0.97
C ASP A 75 -13.03 2.14 0.07
N VAL A 76 -12.33 2.13 -1.06
CA VAL A 76 -12.33 0.98 -1.99
C VAL A 76 -11.10 0.10 -1.85
N ILE A 77 -9.93 0.68 -1.52
CA ILE A 77 -8.67 -0.05 -1.38
C ILE A 77 -8.40 -0.34 0.09
N ASP A 78 -8.13 0.66 0.93
CA ASP A 78 -7.66 0.40 2.30
C ASP A 78 -8.66 -0.39 3.15
N ARG A 79 -9.97 -0.15 2.95
CA ARG A 79 -11.06 -0.84 3.64
C ARG A 79 -11.54 -2.11 2.94
N ALA A 80 -10.88 -2.53 1.86
CA ALA A 80 -11.23 -3.78 1.19
C ALA A 80 -11.09 -4.96 2.15
N LEU A 81 -12.00 -5.92 2.08
CA LEU A 81 -11.96 -7.13 2.91
C LEU A 81 -10.65 -7.90 2.74
N LEU A 82 -10.06 -7.89 1.54
CA LEU A 82 -8.75 -8.49 1.32
C LEU A 82 -7.66 -7.90 2.24
N ASN A 83 -7.72 -6.60 2.51
CA ASN A 83 -6.77 -5.89 3.36
C ASN A 83 -7.02 -6.08 4.86
N SER A 84 -8.10 -6.76 5.28
CA SER A 84 -8.26 -7.18 6.67
C SER A 84 -7.41 -8.40 7.02
N ARG A 85 -6.82 -9.08 6.02
CA ARG A 85 -5.96 -10.25 6.21
C ARG A 85 -4.54 -9.79 6.55
N ASP A 86 -4.00 -10.27 7.66
CA ASP A 86 -2.67 -9.95 8.17
C ASP A 86 -1.56 -10.14 7.13
N TRP A 87 -1.54 -11.26 6.41
CA TRP A 87 -0.52 -11.47 5.37
C TRP A 87 -0.56 -10.42 4.26
N VAL A 88 -1.75 -9.94 3.87
CA VAL A 88 -1.92 -8.96 2.79
C VAL A 88 -1.26 -7.63 3.12
N VAL A 89 -1.19 -7.28 4.41
CA VAL A 89 -0.45 -6.08 4.87
C VAL A 89 1.02 -6.17 4.48
N GLN A 90 1.65 -7.34 4.64
CA GLN A 90 3.05 -7.54 4.24
C GLN A 90 3.25 -7.41 2.72
N GLU A 91 2.36 -8.01 1.95
CA GLU A 91 2.43 -8.01 0.47
C GLU A 91 2.28 -6.60 -0.10
N GLY A 92 1.30 -5.86 0.42
CA GLY A 92 1.05 -4.47 0.07
C GLY A 92 2.19 -3.56 0.53
N PHE A 93 2.62 -3.65 1.78
CA PHE A 93 3.62 -2.73 2.34
C PHE A 93 4.98 -2.83 1.64
N LEU A 94 5.44 -4.05 1.34
CA LEU A 94 6.80 -4.26 0.82
C LEU A 94 6.92 -4.11 -0.69
N ALA A 95 5.85 -4.40 -1.45
CA ALA A 95 5.92 -4.36 -2.90
C ALA A 95 6.32 -2.96 -3.41
N PRO A 96 7.25 -2.82 -4.36
CA PRO A 96 7.63 -1.51 -4.91
C PRO A 96 6.46 -0.77 -5.57
N GLN A 97 5.56 -1.52 -6.19
CA GLN A 97 4.38 -1.05 -6.91
C GLN A 97 3.23 -2.04 -6.68
N THR A 98 1.99 -1.54 -6.58
CA THR A 98 0.78 -2.38 -6.62
C THR A 98 -0.16 -1.89 -7.71
N LEU A 99 -0.75 -2.82 -8.46
CA LEU A 99 -1.93 -2.59 -9.27
C LEU A 99 -3.13 -3.22 -8.56
N HIS A 100 -4.07 -2.37 -8.15
CA HIS A 100 -5.34 -2.80 -7.57
C HIS A 100 -6.40 -2.85 -8.66
N PHE A 101 -6.87 -4.06 -8.89
CA PHE A 101 -7.95 -4.38 -9.78
C PHE A 101 -9.27 -4.32 -8.98
N ILE A 102 -10.03 -3.23 -9.18
CA ILE A 102 -11.39 -3.08 -8.62
C ILE A 102 -12.42 -3.17 -9.74
N LYS A 103 -13.72 -3.38 -9.43
CA LYS A 103 -14.76 -3.56 -10.47
C LYS A 103 -14.77 -2.45 -11.53
N LYS A 104 -14.49 -1.21 -11.13
CA LYS A 104 -14.69 -0.01 -11.97
C LYS A 104 -13.44 0.71 -12.49
N GLN A 105 -12.24 0.33 -12.10
CA GLN A 105 -10.99 0.91 -12.62
C GLN A 105 -9.80 0.13 -12.09
N VAL A 106 -8.62 0.49 -12.54
CA VAL A 106 -7.35 0.10 -11.95
C VAL A 106 -6.79 1.27 -11.16
N PHE A 107 -6.38 1.01 -9.92
CA PHE A 107 -5.51 1.91 -9.16
C PHE A 107 -4.08 1.40 -9.24
N TRP A 108 -3.15 2.32 -9.44
CA TRP A 108 -1.73 2.07 -9.30
C TRP A 108 -1.22 2.85 -8.11
N GLU A 109 -0.49 2.18 -7.23
CA GLU A 109 0.24 2.82 -6.15
C GLU A 109 1.72 2.45 -6.24
N CYS A 110 2.58 3.43 -5.93
CA CYS A 110 3.97 3.20 -5.64
C CYS A 110 4.36 4.02 -4.41
N ARG A 111 5.64 3.94 -4.05
CA ARG A 111 6.23 4.68 -2.91
C ARG A 111 6.03 6.21 -2.96
N GLN A 112 5.77 6.77 -4.14
CA GLN A 112 5.71 8.22 -4.34
C GLN A 112 4.31 8.73 -4.67
N ARG A 113 3.44 7.91 -5.28
CA ARG A 113 2.20 8.38 -5.90
C ARG A 113 1.15 7.27 -5.94
N ILE A 114 -0.10 7.70 -5.88
CA ILE A 114 -1.27 6.90 -6.30
C ILE A 114 -1.80 7.52 -7.59
N ALA A 115 -2.13 6.70 -8.57
CA ALA A 115 -2.82 7.06 -9.79
C ALA A 115 -3.96 6.06 -10.05
N CYS A 116 -4.87 6.42 -10.95
CA CYS A 116 -5.89 5.50 -11.43
C CYS A 116 -6.31 5.87 -12.86
N ASP A 117 -7.19 5.08 -13.46
CA ASP A 117 -7.73 5.34 -14.81
C ASP A 117 -8.34 6.75 -14.94
N THR A 118 -8.87 7.30 -13.84
CA THR A 118 -9.40 8.66 -13.76
C THR A 118 -8.29 9.72 -13.69
N PHE A 119 -7.26 9.46 -12.89
CA PHE A 119 -6.18 10.39 -12.62
C PHE A 119 -4.84 9.74 -12.98
N PRO A 120 -4.54 9.55 -14.29
CA PRO A 120 -3.40 8.76 -14.73
C PRO A 120 -2.05 9.41 -14.38
N LYS A 121 -2.05 10.72 -14.08
CA LYS A 121 -0.85 11.46 -13.65
C LYS A 121 -0.68 11.52 -12.13
N GLY A 122 -1.63 10.96 -11.38
CA GLY A 122 -1.65 10.98 -9.92
C GLY A 122 -2.91 11.63 -9.37
N LEU A 123 -3.36 11.16 -8.20
CA LEU A 123 -4.52 11.71 -7.50
C LEU A 123 -4.28 13.21 -7.14
N PRO A 124 -5.31 14.06 -7.28
CA PRO A 124 -5.30 15.42 -6.75
C PRO A 124 -4.90 15.43 -5.27
N ARG A 125 -4.09 16.42 -4.88
CA ARG A 125 -3.56 16.53 -3.50
C ARG A 125 -4.66 16.46 -2.43
N ALA A 126 -5.81 17.08 -2.68
CA ALA A 126 -6.98 17.03 -1.79
C ALA A 126 -7.49 15.61 -1.49
N MET A 127 -7.22 14.63 -2.36
CA MET A 127 -7.65 13.24 -2.23
C MET A 127 -6.60 12.34 -1.56
N VAL A 128 -5.35 12.80 -1.43
CA VAL A 128 -4.23 12.02 -0.85
C VAL A 128 -4.08 12.28 0.67
N HIS A 129 -4.80 13.27 1.21
CA HIS A 129 -4.63 13.74 2.59
C HIS A 129 -5.33 12.90 3.67
N SER A 130 -6.07 11.85 3.31
CA SER A 130 -6.87 11.11 4.30
C SER A 130 -6.21 9.89 4.91
N ASP A 131 -5.14 9.35 4.30
CA ASP A 131 -4.08 8.51 4.87
C ASP A 131 -3.15 8.18 3.69
N PRO A 132 -1.83 8.43 3.75
CA PRO A 132 -0.95 8.04 2.65
C PRO A 132 -0.95 6.51 2.51
N PRO A 133 -0.89 5.96 1.28
CA PRO A 133 -0.76 4.52 1.09
C PRO A 133 0.51 4.06 1.78
N ILE A 134 0.36 3.06 2.64
CA ILE A 134 1.45 2.54 3.46
C ILE A 134 2.30 1.64 2.56
N LYS A 135 3.15 2.27 1.76
CA LYS A 135 4.24 1.63 1.03
C LYS A 135 5.52 1.91 1.77
N TYR A 136 6.31 0.88 1.99
CA TYR A 136 7.68 1.04 2.47
C TYR A 136 8.42 1.98 1.52
N ASN A 137 8.62 3.24 1.94
CA ASN A 137 9.16 4.27 1.07
C ASN A 137 10.66 4.03 0.85
N GLY A 138 11.25 3.15 1.65
CA GLY A 138 12.67 2.87 1.62
C GLY A 138 13.41 4.17 1.83
N ALA A 139 13.15 4.86 2.94
CA ALA A 139 14.07 5.89 3.46
C ALA A 139 15.53 5.35 3.55
N ILE A 140 15.69 4.03 3.44
CA ILE A 140 16.90 3.21 3.29
C ILE A 140 17.56 3.27 1.88
N LYS A 141 16.89 3.76 0.83
CA LYS A 141 17.44 3.93 -0.53
C LYS A 141 17.81 5.37 -0.90
N ASN A 142 17.33 6.39 -0.17
CA ASN A 142 17.60 7.81 -0.46
C ASN A 142 18.91 8.33 0.18
N SER A 143 19.82 7.44 0.53
CA SER A 143 21.12 7.75 1.15
C SER A 143 22.15 8.35 0.17
N SER A 144 21.81 8.53 -1.12
CA SER A 144 22.77 8.98 -2.14
C SER A 144 22.69 10.47 -2.51
N ALA A 145 21.75 11.25 -1.96
CA ALA A 145 21.55 12.64 -2.43
C ALA A 145 21.84 13.75 -1.41
N ASN A 146 22.00 13.46 -0.11
CA ASN A 146 22.32 14.48 0.88
C ASN A 146 23.33 13.94 1.90
N ASN A 147 24.32 14.78 2.23
CA ASN A 147 25.54 14.46 2.96
C ASN A 147 25.25 13.66 4.27
N PRO A 148 25.61 12.36 4.36
CA PRO A 148 25.19 11.46 5.44
C PRO A 148 25.88 11.71 6.81
N LEU A 149 26.50 12.86 7.01
CA LEU A 149 27.37 13.17 8.16
C LEU A 149 26.84 14.28 9.08
N THR A 150 25.62 14.79 8.89
CA THR A 150 25.03 15.75 9.84
C THR A 150 24.18 15.01 10.90
N PRO A 151 24.34 15.30 12.20
CA PRO A 151 23.53 14.71 13.27
C PRO A 151 22.02 14.82 13.02
N ASN A 152 21.57 15.98 12.50
CA ASN A 152 20.16 16.22 12.17
C ASN A 152 19.62 15.30 11.06
N TYR A 153 20.47 14.86 10.12
CA TYR A 153 20.05 13.95 9.05
C TYR A 153 19.74 12.55 9.61
N THR A 154 20.58 12.06 10.52
CA THR A 154 20.39 10.76 11.17
C THR A 154 19.12 10.73 12.03
N GLU A 155 18.84 11.80 12.78
CA GLU A 155 17.62 11.91 13.60
C GLU A 155 16.35 11.97 12.73
N THR A 156 16.37 12.76 11.66
CA THR A 156 15.21 12.88 10.73
C THR A 156 14.94 11.54 10.02
N LEU A 157 15.99 10.82 9.64
CA LEU A 157 15.88 9.49 9.05
C LEU A 157 15.28 8.48 10.04
N LYS A 158 15.77 8.45 11.28
CA LYS A 158 15.21 7.59 12.33
C LYS A 158 13.74 7.91 12.59
N ALA A 159 13.37 9.19 12.68
CA ALA A 159 11.98 9.60 12.87
C ALA A 159 11.07 9.11 11.72
N THR A 160 11.53 9.19 10.48
CA THR A 160 10.80 8.69 9.30
C THR A 160 10.60 7.17 9.39
N ILE A 161 11.64 6.44 9.76
CA ILE A 161 11.58 4.97 9.91
C ILE A 161 10.65 4.57 11.07
N TYR A 162 10.65 5.32 12.17
CA TYR A 162 9.71 5.09 13.27
C TYR A 162 8.26 5.32 12.87
N GLN A 163 7.98 6.37 12.07
CA GLN A 163 6.63 6.61 11.55
C GLN A 163 6.17 5.49 10.61
N GLU A 164 7.04 4.99 9.73
CA GLU A 164 6.72 3.84 8.88
C GLU A 164 6.45 2.58 9.72
N TRP A 165 7.22 2.37 10.79
CA TRP A 165 7.01 1.25 11.71
C TRP A 165 5.69 1.36 12.48
N GLU A 166 5.39 2.55 13.03
CA GLU A 166 4.14 2.80 13.76
C GLU A 166 2.92 2.53 12.87
N GLN A 167 2.91 3.06 11.65
CA GLN A 167 1.81 2.82 10.70
C GLN A 167 1.64 1.34 10.37
N LEU A 168 2.75 0.62 10.18
CA LEU A 168 2.74 -0.82 9.92
C LEU A 168 2.12 -1.58 11.11
N VAL A 169 2.57 -1.30 12.33
CA VAL A 169 2.05 -1.91 13.56
C VAL A 169 0.57 -1.59 13.76
N THR A 170 0.16 -0.34 13.54
CA THR A 170 -1.25 0.07 13.60
C THR A 170 -2.10 -0.72 12.62
N LYS A 171 -1.64 -0.89 11.36
CA LYS A 171 -2.38 -1.65 10.34
C LYS A 171 -2.47 -3.13 10.69
N TYR A 172 -1.41 -3.76 11.17
CA TYR A 172 -1.49 -5.13 11.67
C TYR A 172 -2.44 -5.28 12.85
N SER A 173 -2.48 -4.29 13.75
CA SER A 173 -3.34 -4.32 14.95
C SER A 173 -4.84 -4.27 14.64
N THR A 174 -5.22 -3.83 13.43
CA THR A 174 -6.62 -3.77 12.98
C THR A 174 -7.02 -4.92 12.04
N THR A 175 -6.11 -5.85 11.74
CA THR A 175 -6.40 -7.03 10.90
C THR A 175 -7.20 -8.10 11.65
N GLU A 176 -7.99 -8.88 10.90
CA GLU A 176 -8.70 -10.03 11.42
C GLU A 176 -7.72 -11.20 11.57
N LEU A 177 -7.32 -11.48 12.82
CA LEU A 177 -6.40 -12.56 13.12
C LEU A 177 -7.07 -13.91 12.87
N THR A 178 -6.69 -14.57 11.77
CA THR A 178 -7.06 -15.97 11.57
C THR A 178 -6.22 -16.86 12.50
N TYR A 179 -4.92 -16.55 12.67
CA TYR A 179 -4.01 -17.21 13.60
C TYR A 179 -3.00 -16.22 14.18
N ALA A 180 -3.05 -15.97 15.50
CA ALA A 180 -2.13 -15.04 16.17
C ALA A 180 -0.64 -15.43 16.03
N SER A 181 -0.35 -16.72 15.81
CA SER A 181 1.01 -17.20 15.52
C SER A 181 1.56 -16.66 14.21
N ASP A 182 0.70 -16.48 13.21
CA ASP A 182 1.09 -16.12 11.85
C ASP A 182 1.39 -14.62 11.78
N LEU A 183 0.65 -13.82 12.56
CA LEU A 183 0.92 -12.40 12.80
C LEU A 183 2.34 -12.15 13.33
N LEU A 184 2.72 -12.86 14.40
CA LEU A 184 4.03 -12.67 15.03
C LEU A 184 5.16 -13.05 14.07
N ILE A 185 4.94 -14.07 13.24
CA ILE A 185 5.92 -14.51 12.25
C ILE A 185 6.03 -13.50 11.11
N ALA A 186 4.91 -13.02 10.57
CA ALA A 186 4.87 -12.00 9.52
C ALA A 186 5.55 -10.69 9.97
N ILE A 187 5.25 -10.23 11.19
CA ILE A 187 5.82 -8.99 11.71
C ILE A 187 7.29 -9.14 12.11
N SER A 188 7.74 -10.32 12.55
CA SER A 188 9.14 -10.53 12.98
C SER A 188 10.16 -10.28 11.86
N GLY A 189 9.83 -10.68 10.62
CA GLY A 189 10.68 -10.43 9.45
C GLY A 189 10.80 -8.94 9.12
N LEU A 190 9.70 -8.19 9.30
CA LEU A 190 9.68 -6.73 9.14
C LEU A 190 10.44 -6.05 10.29
N ALA A 191 10.18 -6.45 11.53
CA ALA A 191 10.83 -5.89 12.71
C ALA A 191 12.36 -6.00 12.65
N ARG A 192 12.88 -7.15 12.20
CA ARG A 192 14.32 -7.35 11.99
C ARG A 192 14.91 -6.41 10.93
N ARG A 193 14.16 -6.08 9.88
CA ARG A 193 14.61 -5.11 8.87
C ARG A 193 14.64 -3.70 9.44
N PHE A 194 13.61 -3.31 10.18
CA PHE A 194 13.55 -1.99 10.83
C PHE A 194 14.63 -1.83 11.91
N SER A 195 14.90 -2.87 12.70
CA SER A 195 15.88 -2.82 13.80
C SER A 195 17.31 -2.54 13.31
N ILE A 196 17.70 -3.09 12.17
CA ILE A 196 19.00 -2.81 11.51
C ILE A 196 19.16 -1.31 11.24
N HIS A 197 18.10 -0.64 10.81
CA HIS A 197 18.16 0.78 10.44
C HIS A 197 17.94 1.73 11.62
N LEU A 198 17.15 1.31 12.61
CA LEU A 198 16.96 2.05 13.85
C LEU A 198 18.16 1.94 14.81
N GLN A 199 19.04 0.96 14.56
CA GLN A 199 20.11 0.54 15.50
C GLN A 199 19.53 0.17 16.87
N ALA A 200 18.31 -0.38 16.86
CA ALA A 200 17.62 -0.86 18.05
C ALA A 200 17.76 -2.38 18.12
N GLU A 201 17.83 -2.93 19.32
CA GLU A 201 17.76 -4.37 19.51
C GLU A 201 16.30 -4.81 19.36
N TYR A 202 16.03 -5.73 18.42
CA TYR A 202 14.71 -6.35 18.32
C TYR A 202 14.63 -7.46 19.37
N ILE A 203 13.79 -7.27 20.39
CA ILE A 203 13.58 -8.26 21.44
C ILE A 203 12.24 -8.93 21.14
N ALA A 204 12.25 -9.90 20.22
CA ALA A 204 11.14 -10.81 19.87
C ALA A 204 9.75 -10.41 20.42
N GLY A 205 9.06 -9.52 19.71
CA GLY A 205 7.70 -9.08 20.07
C GLY A 205 7.60 -7.79 20.90
N LEU A 206 8.73 -7.12 21.19
CA LEU A 206 8.83 -5.77 21.78
C LEU A 206 9.62 -4.82 20.87
#